data_AF-X1ASR5-F1
#
_entry.id   AF-X1ASR5-F1
#
_cell.length_a   1.000
_cell.length_b   1.000
_cell.length_c   1.000
_cell.angle_alpha   90.00
_cell.angle_beta   90.00
_cell.angle_gamma   90.00
#
_symmetry.space_group_name_H-M   'P 1'
#
loop_
_entity.id
_entity.type
_entity.pdbx_description
1 polymer ?
#
loop_
_entity_poly.entity_id
_entity_poly.type
_entity_poly.pdbx_seq_one_letter_code
_entity_poly.pdbx_strand_id
1 'polypeptide(L)'
;MATITSNSSGNWATGSTWVGGSVPAADDLVVIAHGHKVTLNTNIQSTRTGDVTIDGNLHFATGGKMHLHGQMRVNNTSHNSDNTGEFVDGTAASGSLLSMANGTEVKISGGNSDQHGIIVWSRKWCGVQIDGSEPTLNTQLNGAHSIGSYYLTVDSATNFTAGDMISLYDYDVDWYFDTDECFYVHDVDASNNRIYVRHFTPPTAVIQSQSTNTITLDDASVFRVGYKIIFGTGSNRNPLEITAISGNVVTFGSNITGTVTGLTAYMSGLEKGHTDNRQVRRLASVITTNIAANDTNQIVLNNAADYSTGDVLALEIWDDTGDNVYTSGSENSRWRHNILYTVTGKSGNTLTVDRTIPYKSD
;
A
#
# COMPACT_ATOMS: atom_id res chain seq x y z
N MET A 1 -21.31 36.41 6.16
CA MET A 1 -20.49 36.48 4.94
C MET A 1 -19.64 37.73 4.95
N ALA A 2 -18.52 37.63 5.64
CA ALA A 2 -17.36 38.49 5.51
C ALA A 2 -16.25 37.73 4.78
N THR A 3 -15.21 38.44 4.34
CA THR A 3 -13.95 37.81 3.92
C THR A 3 -13.01 37.79 5.13
N ILE A 4 -12.61 36.60 5.55
CA ILE A 4 -11.71 36.37 6.67
C ILE A 4 -10.36 35.88 6.12
N THR A 5 -9.32 36.69 6.34
CA THR A 5 -7.96 36.40 5.88
C THR A 5 -7.10 35.90 7.04
N SER A 6 -6.22 34.95 6.80
CA SER A 6 -5.25 34.51 7.81
C SER A 6 -4.27 35.64 8.16
N ASN A 7 -4.09 35.90 9.45
CA ASN A 7 -3.14 36.87 10.01
C ASN A 7 -1.76 36.27 10.26
N SER A 8 -1.69 34.96 10.52
CA SER A 8 -0.45 34.20 10.69
C SER A 8 -0.71 32.72 10.44
N SER A 9 0.35 31.91 10.40
CA SER A 9 0.22 30.46 10.56
C SER A 9 -0.41 30.09 11.90
N GLY A 10 -1.14 28.97 11.95
CA GLY A 10 -1.77 28.48 13.18
C GLY A 10 -3.00 27.60 12.91
N ASN A 11 -3.74 27.28 13.97
CA ASN A 11 -4.91 26.41 13.86
C ASN A 11 -6.15 27.19 13.40
N TRP A 12 -6.98 26.57 12.56
CA TRP A 12 -8.23 27.15 12.06
C TRP A 12 -9.13 27.67 13.19
N ALA A 13 -9.25 26.92 14.29
CA ALA A 13 -10.13 27.27 15.40
C ALA A 13 -9.56 28.38 16.33
N THR A 14 -8.36 28.88 16.07
CA THR A 14 -7.69 29.86 16.94
C THR A 14 -7.89 31.28 16.40
N GLY A 15 -8.45 32.18 17.21
CA GLY A 15 -8.72 33.56 16.80
C GLY A 15 -7.48 34.32 16.29
N SER A 16 -6.31 34.14 16.90
CA SER A 16 -5.07 34.82 16.49
C SER A 16 -4.57 34.43 15.09
N THR A 17 -5.04 33.31 14.54
CA THR A 17 -4.76 32.89 13.16
C THR A 17 -5.45 33.78 12.13
N TRP A 18 -6.47 34.54 12.52
CA TRP A 18 -7.32 35.32 11.63
C TRP A 18 -7.23 36.81 11.91
N VAL A 19 -7.28 37.62 10.85
CA VAL A 19 -7.28 39.08 10.98
C VAL A 19 -8.48 39.52 11.82
N GLY A 20 -8.23 40.38 12.81
CA GLY A 20 -9.27 40.84 13.73
C GLY A 20 -9.71 39.80 14.77
N GLY A 21 -9.02 38.67 14.92
CA GLY A 21 -9.27 37.69 15.97
C GLY A 21 -10.51 36.81 15.73
N SER A 22 -11.15 36.92 14.57
CA SER A 22 -12.43 36.29 14.28
C SER A 22 -12.25 35.03 13.44
N VAL A 23 -12.56 33.86 14.02
CA VAL A 23 -12.57 32.57 13.31
C VAL A 23 -13.67 32.60 12.23
N PRO A 24 -13.43 32.09 11.00
CA PRO A 24 -14.44 32.01 9.96
C PRO A 24 -15.74 31.37 10.43
N ALA A 25 -16.85 32.07 10.23
CA ALA A 25 -18.18 31.58 10.55
C ALA A 25 -18.87 30.99 9.32
N ALA A 26 -20.15 30.61 9.47
CA ALA A 26 -20.93 30.03 8.39
C ALA A 26 -21.01 30.94 7.16
N ASP A 27 -20.74 30.36 5.99
CA ASP A 27 -20.75 30.97 4.66
C ASP A 27 -19.82 32.17 4.50
N ASP A 28 -18.83 32.35 5.40
CA ASP A 28 -17.77 33.33 5.21
C ASP A 28 -16.82 32.90 4.08
N LEU A 29 -16.27 33.89 3.39
CA LEU A 29 -15.21 33.70 2.42
C LEU A 29 -13.87 33.66 3.17
N VAL A 30 -13.00 32.73 2.83
CA VAL A 30 -11.74 32.53 3.54
C VAL A 30 -10.57 32.75 2.60
N VAL A 31 -9.55 33.47 3.06
CA VAL A 31 -8.28 33.64 2.33
C VAL A 31 -7.13 33.18 3.21
N ILE A 32 -6.42 32.15 2.76
CA ILE A 32 -5.15 31.74 3.37
C ILE A 32 -4.06 32.52 2.66
N ALA A 33 -3.53 33.56 3.32
CA ALA A 33 -2.52 34.44 2.74
C ALA A 33 -1.17 33.72 2.53
N HIS A 34 -0.35 34.27 1.63
CA HIS A 34 0.99 33.76 1.32
C HIS A 34 1.87 33.55 2.57
N GLY A 35 2.68 32.49 2.56
CA GLY A 35 3.57 32.15 3.66
C GLY A 35 2.87 31.68 4.95
N HIS A 36 1.52 31.67 5.00
CA HIS A 36 0.79 31.17 6.17
C HIS A 36 0.39 29.70 5.96
N LYS A 37 0.65 28.86 6.97
CA LYS A 37 0.06 27.52 7.10
C LYS A 37 -1.11 27.56 8.10
N VAL A 38 -2.33 27.43 7.61
CA VAL A 38 -3.52 27.28 8.45
C VAL A 38 -3.88 25.81 8.57
N THR A 39 -3.90 25.29 9.80
CA THR A 39 -4.15 23.89 10.11
C THR A 39 -5.59 23.67 10.55
N LEU A 40 -6.37 22.93 9.77
CA LEU A 40 -7.67 22.41 10.19
C LEU A 40 -7.48 21.02 10.80
N ASN A 41 -7.62 20.92 12.12
CA ASN A 41 -7.47 19.70 12.90
C ASN A 41 -8.75 19.30 13.66
N THR A 42 -9.88 19.93 13.30
CA THR A 42 -11.19 19.70 13.92
C THR A 42 -12.25 19.46 12.86
N ASN A 43 -13.31 18.75 13.24
CA ASN A 43 -14.49 18.59 12.40
C ASN A 43 -15.37 19.85 12.46
N ILE A 44 -15.47 20.57 11.34
CA ILE A 44 -16.33 21.74 11.16
C ILE A 44 -17.48 21.47 10.19
N GLN A 45 -17.83 20.21 9.89
CA GLN A 45 -18.83 19.87 8.88
C GLN A 45 -20.27 20.30 9.22
N SER A 46 -20.55 20.67 10.48
CA SER A 46 -21.83 21.28 10.86
C SER A 46 -21.96 22.72 10.37
N THR A 47 -20.84 23.38 10.08
CA THR A 47 -20.76 24.76 9.63
C THR A 47 -20.38 24.78 8.15
N ARG A 48 -21.19 25.42 7.33
CA ARG A 48 -20.88 25.62 5.91
C ARG A 48 -19.77 26.65 5.77
N THR A 49 -18.70 26.33 5.05
CA THR A 49 -17.65 27.28 4.66
C THR A 49 -17.96 27.77 3.24
N GLY A 50 -17.88 29.09 3.01
CA GLY A 50 -18.02 29.66 1.66
C GLY A 50 -16.79 29.39 0.79
N ASP A 51 -16.52 30.27 -0.17
CA ASP A 51 -15.32 30.14 -1.00
C ASP A 51 -14.04 30.24 -0.17
N VAL A 52 -13.06 29.40 -0.49
CA VAL A 52 -11.74 29.39 0.12
C VAL A 52 -10.70 29.71 -0.95
N THR A 53 -9.95 30.79 -0.79
CA THR A 53 -8.77 31.10 -1.61
C THR A 53 -7.51 30.71 -0.85
N ILE A 54 -6.67 29.89 -1.47
CA ILE A 54 -5.41 29.39 -0.88
C ILE A 54 -4.26 30.01 -1.66
N ASP A 55 -3.63 31.02 -1.07
CA ASP A 55 -2.38 31.63 -1.55
C ASP A 55 -1.17 31.16 -0.71
N GLY A 56 -1.40 30.75 0.55
CA GLY A 56 -0.44 30.02 1.39
C GLY A 56 -0.75 28.52 1.42
N ASN A 57 -0.89 27.93 2.62
CA ASN A 57 -1.24 26.52 2.80
C ASN A 57 -2.47 26.32 3.68
N LEU A 58 -3.50 25.68 3.12
CA LEU A 58 -4.56 25.07 3.92
C LEU A 58 -4.21 23.61 4.16
N HIS A 59 -3.89 23.29 5.41
CA HIS A 59 -3.48 21.96 5.83
C HIS A 59 -4.59 21.28 6.64
N PHE A 60 -5.17 20.21 6.11
CA PHE A 60 -6.03 19.33 6.88
C PHE A 60 -5.15 18.32 7.62
N ALA A 61 -5.08 18.46 8.95
CA ALA A 61 -4.45 17.47 9.82
C ALA A 61 -5.48 16.41 10.24
N THR A 62 -5.02 15.27 10.78
CA THR A 62 -5.90 14.18 11.24
C THR A 62 -7.09 14.69 12.07
N GLY A 63 -8.31 14.26 11.70
CA GLY A 63 -9.56 14.73 12.32
C GLY A 63 -10.13 16.04 11.75
N GLY A 64 -9.36 16.73 10.90
CA GLY A 64 -9.80 17.91 10.15
C GLY A 64 -10.84 17.54 9.11
N LYS A 65 -12.05 18.09 9.26
CA LYS A 65 -13.15 17.88 8.29
C LYS A 65 -13.86 19.17 7.98
N MET A 66 -14.08 19.48 6.71
CA MET A 66 -14.74 20.71 6.26
C MET A 66 -16.03 20.40 5.49
N HIS A 67 -17.05 21.24 5.67
CA HIS A 67 -18.18 21.31 4.75
C HIS A 67 -18.01 22.53 3.85
N LEU A 68 -17.55 22.31 2.63
CA LEU A 68 -17.40 23.33 1.60
C LEU A 68 -18.74 23.55 0.88
N HIS A 69 -19.23 24.79 0.92
CA HIS A 69 -20.38 25.29 0.21
C HIS A 69 -19.94 26.44 -0.71
N GLY A 70 -19.13 26.09 -1.71
CA GLY A 70 -18.48 27.03 -2.63
C GLY A 70 -17.29 26.38 -3.33
N GLN A 71 -16.34 27.22 -3.75
CA GLN A 71 -15.10 26.77 -4.38
C GLN A 71 -13.91 26.91 -3.44
N MET A 72 -13.07 25.88 -3.41
CA MET A 72 -11.74 25.95 -2.83
C MET A 72 -10.72 26.12 -3.96
N ARG A 73 -10.00 27.24 -3.99
CA ARG A 73 -9.09 27.61 -5.09
C ARG A 73 -7.65 27.64 -4.58
N VAL A 74 -6.81 26.72 -5.05
CA VAL A 74 -5.35 26.82 -4.92
C VAL A 74 -4.87 27.78 -5.99
N ASN A 75 -4.54 29.00 -5.59
CA ASN A 75 -4.58 30.16 -6.47
C ASN A 75 -3.22 30.79 -6.75
N ASN A 76 -2.30 30.83 -5.77
CA ASN A 76 -1.01 31.53 -5.85
C ASN A 76 -1.05 32.89 -6.58
N THR A 77 -1.75 33.87 -6.00
CA THR A 77 -2.10 35.12 -6.67
C THR A 77 -0.92 36.05 -6.97
N SER A 78 0.15 36.02 -6.17
CA SER A 78 1.23 37.01 -6.26
C SER A 78 2.63 36.44 -6.49
N HIS A 79 2.82 35.13 -6.47
CA HIS A 79 4.15 34.51 -6.54
C HIS A 79 4.24 33.43 -7.63
N ASN A 80 3.78 33.77 -8.83
CA ASN A 80 3.70 32.87 -9.99
C ASN A 80 4.94 32.92 -10.91
N SER A 81 6.11 33.33 -10.39
CA SER A 81 7.39 33.45 -11.09
C SER A 81 8.31 32.23 -10.87
N ASP A 82 9.28 32.01 -11.76
CA ASP A 82 10.18 30.83 -11.71
C ASP A 82 11.07 30.73 -10.46
N ASN A 83 11.23 31.80 -9.69
CA ASN A 83 12.12 31.85 -8.52
C ASN A 83 11.41 31.70 -7.16
N THR A 84 10.09 31.48 -7.15
CA THR A 84 9.30 31.36 -5.90
C THR A 84 9.44 29.97 -5.27
N GLY A 85 9.36 28.90 -6.09
CA GLY A 85 9.35 27.52 -5.59
C GLY A 85 8.02 27.10 -4.94
N GLU A 86 8.01 25.89 -4.38
CA GLU A 86 6.87 25.33 -3.65
C GLU A 86 6.54 26.10 -2.36
N PHE A 87 5.44 25.76 -1.70
CA PHE A 87 5.05 26.41 -0.44
C PHE A 87 6.10 26.19 0.65
N VAL A 88 6.45 27.26 1.38
CA VAL A 88 7.33 27.24 2.55
C VAL A 88 6.69 28.06 3.67
N ASP A 89 6.44 27.42 4.83
CA ASP A 89 5.83 28.09 5.98
C ASP A 89 6.69 29.27 6.47
N GLY A 90 6.04 30.39 6.78
CA GLY A 90 6.66 31.65 7.16
C GLY A 90 7.30 32.44 6.02
N THR A 91 7.33 31.92 4.79
CA THR A 91 7.94 32.60 3.64
C THR A 91 6.88 33.20 2.74
N ALA A 92 6.77 34.53 2.76
CA ALA A 92 5.78 35.26 1.95
C ALA A 92 5.96 35.03 0.44
N ALA A 93 7.19 34.87 -0.04
CA ALA A 93 7.50 34.56 -1.43
C ALA A 93 7.63 33.04 -1.65
N SER A 94 6.54 32.31 -1.43
CA SER A 94 6.47 30.86 -1.68
C SER A 94 5.15 30.50 -2.38
N GLY A 95 5.08 29.28 -2.92
CA GLY A 95 3.91 28.77 -3.63
C GLY A 95 2.68 28.60 -2.73
N SER A 96 1.60 28.08 -3.31
CA SER A 96 0.37 27.74 -2.58
C SER A 96 0.17 26.22 -2.52
N LEU A 97 -0.41 25.71 -1.44
CA LEU A 97 -0.58 24.28 -1.23
C LEU A 97 -1.91 23.97 -0.53
N LEU A 98 -2.74 23.13 -1.14
CA LEU A 98 -3.74 22.38 -0.37
C LEU A 98 -3.08 21.07 0.07
N SER A 99 -2.98 20.84 1.38
CA SER A 99 -2.41 19.61 1.92
C SER A 99 -3.41 18.87 2.81
N MET A 100 -3.51 17.56 2.67
CA MET A 100 -4.43 16.72 3.44
C MET A 100 -3.72 15.49 3.98
N ALA A 101 -3.81 15.26 5.29
CA ALA A 101 -3.33 14.06 5.96
C ALA A 101 -4.42 12.98 6.05
N ASN A 102 -4.06 11.82 6.60
CA ASN A 102 -4.99 10.73 6.86
C ASN A 102 -6.17 11.14 7.77
N GLY A 103 -7.33 10.50 7.56
CA GLY A 103 -8.52 10.74 8.39
C GLY A 103 -9.15 12.13 8.22
N THR A 104 -8.87 12.80 7.10
CA THR A 104 -9.44 14.09 6.73
C THR A 104 -10.61 13.92 5.76
N GLU A 105 -11.49 14.93 5.70
CA GLU A 105 -12.67 14.86 4.84
C GLU A 105 -13.09 16.24 4.35
N VAL A 106 -13.41 16.37 3.06
CA VAL A 106 -14.08 17.57 2.51
C VAL A 106 -15.43 17.13 1.97
N LYS A 107 -16.49 17.54 2.65
CA LYS A 107 -17.86 17.41 2.17
C LYS A 107 -18.17 18.62 1.29
N ILE A 108 -18.53 18.39 0.04
CA ILE A 108 -18.91 19.45 -0.90
C ILE A 108 -20.43 19.41 -1.08
N SER A 109 -21.11 20.54 -1.03
CA SER A 109 -22.56 20.60 -1.29
C SER A 109 -23.00 21.84 -2.05
N GLY A 110 -24.00 21.66 -2.89
CA GLY A 110 -24.96 22.68 -3.32
C GLY A 110 -25.75 22.20 -4.54
N GLY A 111 -26.44 23.10 -5.23
CA GLY A 111 -27.29 22.77 -6.37
C GLY A 111 -26.50 22.55 -7.67
N ASN A 112 -27.15 21.95 -8.68
CA ASN A 112 -26.53 21.71 -9.99
C ASN A 112 -26.13 22.99 -10.75
N SER A 113 -26.76 24.13 -10.43
CA SER A 113 -26.47 25.44 -11.04
C SER A 113 -25.29 26.15 -10.41
N ASP A 114 -24.86 25.72 -9.23
CA ASP A 114 -23.83 26.37 -8.46
C ASP A 114 -22.47 25.83 -8.86
N GLN A 115 -21.42 26.63 -8.70
CA GLN A 115 -20.06 26.14 -8.91
C GLN A 115 -19.48 25.62 -7.59
N HIS A 116 -19.16 24.33 -7.55
CA HIS A 116 -18.57 23.66 -6.39
C HIS A 116 -17.35 22.86 -6.80
N GLY A 117 -16.35 22.81 -5.92
CA GLY A 117 -15.20 21.95 -6.15
C GLY A 117 -13.91 22.50 -5.57
N ILE A 118 -12.87 21.70 -5.73
CA ILE A 118 -11.49 22.08 -5.51
C ILE A 118 -10.90 22.40 -6.89
N ILE A 119 -10.36 23.60 -7.04
CA ILE A 119 -9.81 24.12 -8.29
C ILE A 119 -8.35 24.45 -8.07
N VAL A 120 -7.48 23.84 -8.87
CA VAL A 120 -6.06 24.19 -8.95
C VAL A 120 -5.88 25.11 -10.15
N TRP A 121 -5.46 26.35 -9.91
CA TRP A 121 -5.27 27.31 -10.99
C TRP A 121 -4.02 26.97 -11.81
N SER A 122 -4.03 27.36 -13.09
CA SER A 122 -2.90 27.20 -14.03
C SER A 122 -1.70 28.12 -13.75
N ARG A 123 -1.64 28.74 -12.56
CA ARG A 123 -0.50 29.53 -12.12
C ARG A 123 0.63 28.60 -11.67
N LYS A 124 1.89 29.05 -11.78
CA LYS A 124 3.04 28.29 -11.27
C LYS A 124 2.91 28.08 -9.76
N TRP A 125 3.45 26.98 -9.25
CA TRP A 125 3.53 26.68 -7.81
C TRP A 125 2.17 26.61 -7.09
N CYS A 126 1.13 26.16 -7.80
CA CYS A 126 -0.13 25.72 -7.20
C CYS A 126 -0.07 24.21 -6.96
N GLY A 127 0.19 23.80 -5.71
CA GLY A 127 0.33 22.41 -5.32
C GLY A 127 -0.93 21.83 -4.66
N VAL A 128 -1.14 20.52 -4.85
CA VAL A 128 -2.07 19.72 -4.06
C VAL A 128 -1.31 18.49 -3.59
N GLN A 129 -1.38 18.24 -2.28
CA GLN A 129 -0.81 17.05 -1.65
C GLN A 129 -1.91 16.38 -0.85
N ILE A 130 -2.26 15.15 -1.22
CA ILE A 130 -3.27 14.36 -0.53
C ILE A 130 -2.59 13.07 -0.10
N ASP A 131 -2.16 13.06 1.15
CA ASP A 131 -1.50 11.91 1.75
C ASP A 131 -2.59 10.97 2.27
N GLY A 132 -2.79 9.86 1.56
CA GLY A 132 -3.62 8.78 2.04
C GLY A 132 -3.06 8.15 3.33
N SER A 133 -3.87 7.37 4.03
CA SER A 133 -3.33 6.38 4.95
C SER A 133 -2.82 5.18 4.15
N GLU A 134 -1.72 4.57 4.60
CA GLU A 134 -1.38 3.21 4.20
C GLU A 134 -2.10 2.25 5.16
N PRO A 135 -3.22 1.61 4.74
CA PRO A 135 -3.96 0.71 5.63
C PRO A 135 -3.22 -0.62 5.84
N THR A 136 -2.28 -0.99 4.96
CA THR A 136 -1.58 -2.26 5.03
C THR A 136 -0.32 -2.17 5.87
N LEU A 137 0.11 -3.29 6.46
CA LEU A 137 1.37 -3.34 7.19
C LEU A 137 2.55 -3.08 6.24
N ASN A 138 3.43 -2.15 6.65
CA ASN A 138 4.66 -1.84 5.94
C ASN A 138 5.88 -1.82 6.88
N THR A 139 7.05 -1.86 6.26
CA THR A 139 8.37 -1.59 6.83
C THR A 139 9.22 -0.98 5.69
N GLN A 140 10.48 -0.71 5.96
CA GLN A 140 11.46 -0.34 4.93
C GLN A 140 12.68 -1.25 4.99
N LEU A 141 13.44 -1.29 3.89
CA LEU A 141 14.73 -1.96 3.84
C LEU A 141 15.72 -1.29 4.78
N ASN A 142 16.57 -2.11 5.41
CA ASN A 142 17.69 -1.69 6.24
C ASN A 142 18.99 -2.16 5.58
N GLY A 143 19.46 -1.36 4.64
CA GLY A 143 20.59 -1.61 3.76
C GLY A 143 20.18 -1.83 2.30
N ALA A 144 21.14 -1.61 1.41
CA ALA A 144 20.99 -1.90 -0.01
C ALA A 144 21.14 -3.41 -0.29
N HIS A 145 20.35 -3.91 -1.25
CA HIS A 145 20.36 -5.31 -1.67
C HIS A 145 20.71 -5.43 -3.15
N SER A 146 21.62 -6.35 -3.46
CA SER A 146 22.03 -6.65 -4.83
C SER A 146 21.10 -7.68 -5.48
N ILE A 147 21.11 -7.72 -6.82
CA ILE A 147 20.48 -8.79 -7.61
C ILE A 147 20.94 -10.16 -7.07
N GLY A 148 19.99 -11.07 -6.89
CA GLY A 148 20.21 -12.42 -6.38
C GLY A 148 20.30 -12.53 -4.85
N SER A 149 20.05 -11.45 -4.09
CA SER A 149 19.94 -11.52 -2.63
C SER A 149 18.80 -12.46 -2.22
N TYR A 150 19.05 -13.40 -1.29
CA TYR A 150 18.06 -14.41 -0.88
C TYR A 150 16.97 -13.88 0.07
N TYR A 151 17.24 -12.75 0.70
CA TYR A 151 16.36 -12.13 1.68
C TYR A 151 16.52 -10.62 1.65
N LEU A 152 15.50 -9.97 2.19
CA LEU A 152 15.44 -8.55 2.49
C LEU A 152 15.78 -8.37 3.97
N THR A 153 16.69 -7.45 4.29
CA THR A 153 16.88 -6.98 5.66
C THR A 153 15.98 -5.76 5.81
N VAL A 154 15.16 -5.73 6.86
CA VAL A 154 14.17 -4.67 7.08
C VAL A 154 14.31 -4.07 8.47
N ASP A 155 13.69 -2.92 8.70
CA ASP A 155 13.63 -2.33 10.04
C ASP A 155 12.86 -3.20 11.03
N SER A 156 11.74 -3.78 10.60
CA SER A 156 11.02 -4.79 11.37
C SER A 156 10.36 -5.84 10.48
N ALA A 157 10.61 -7.11 10.79
CA ALA A 157 9.93 -8.22 10.13
C ALA A 157 8.71 -8.76 10.92
N THR A 158 8.37 -8.14 12.06
CA THR A 158 7.34 -8.67 12.99
C THR A 158 5.94 -8.76 12.40
N ASN A 159 5.65 -7.96 11.37
CA ASN A 159 4.34 -7.83 10.76
C ASN A 159 4.17 -8.70 9.50
N PHE A 160 5.19 -9.50 9.18
CA PHE A 160 5.21 -10.37 8.00
C PHE A 160 5.20 -11.83 8.41
N THR A 161 4.57 -12.66 7.60
CA THR A 161 4.45 -14.10 7.82
C THR A 161 4.60 -14.85 6.50
N ALA A 162 5.01 -16.11 6.56
CA ALA A 162 5.08 -16.96 5.38
C ALA A 162 3.74 -17.00 4.63
N GLY A 163 3.80 -16.89 3.31
CA GLY A 163 2.65 -16.82 2.41
C GLY A 163 2.13 -15.41 2.13
N ASP A 164 2.55 -14.38 2.89
CA ASP A 164 2.19 -13.00 2.56
C ASP A 164 2.74 -12.62 1.18
N MET A 165 1.94 -11.92 0.37
CA MET A 165 2.41 -11.29 -0.85
C MET A 165 2.91 -9.89 -0.49
N ILE A 166 4.12 -9.55 -0.92
CA ILE A 166 4.75 -8.27 -0.63
C ILE A 166 5.22 -7.58 -1.91
N SER A 167 5.31 -6.26 -1.87
CA SER A 167 6.00 -5.46 -2.87
C SER A 167 7.08 -4.59 -2.26
N LEU A 168 8.11 -4.34 -3.04
CA LEU A 168 9.08 -3.28 -2.80
C LEU A 168 8.71 -2.12 -3.72
N TYR A 169 8.68 -0.91 -3.18
CA TYR A 169 8.33 0.30 -3.94
C TYR A 169 8.98 1.53 -3.31
N ASP A 170 9.14 2.58 -4.11
CA ASP A 170 9.61 3.90 -3.66
C ASP A 170 8.48 4.93 -3.81
N TYR A 171 8.47 5.93 -2.93
CA TYR A 171 7.66 7.13 -3.13
C TYR A 171 8.35 8.06 -4.13
N ASP A 172 7.56 8.83 -4.89
CA ASP A 172 8.04 9.93 -5.74
C ASP A 172 9.11 9.52 -6.77
N VAL A 173 8.94 8.34 -7.37
CA VAL A 173 9.75 7.90 -8.51
C VAL A 173 9.16 8.38 -9.83
N ASP A 174 10.04 8.79 -10.75
CA ASP A 174 9.65 9.08 -12.12
C ASP A 174 9.20 7.78 -12.80
N TRP A 175 8.18 7.88 -13.66
CA TRP A 175 7.56 6.75 -14.36
C TRP A 175 8.52 5.93 -15.23
N TYR A 176 9.67 6.48 -15.62
CA TYR A 176 10.70 5.74 -16.36
C TYR A 176 11.46 4.71 -15.49
N PHE A 177 11.31 4.72 -14.17
CA PHE A 177 12.01 3.81 -13.28
C PHE A 177 11.14 2.62 -12.87
N ASP A 178 11.52 1.43 -13.34
CA ASP A 178 10.91 0.16 -12.93
C ASP A 178 11.45 -0.32 -11.57
N THR A 179 11.20 0.45 -10.51
CA THR A 179 11.74 0.17 -9.17
C THR A 179 11.06 -0.97 -8.42
N ASP A 180 9.83 -1.30 -8.83
CA ASP A 180 8.98 -2.25 -8.12
C ASP A 180 9.36 -3.71 -8.41
N GLU A 181 9.24 -4.53 -7.37
CA GLU A 181 9.35 -5.99 -7.45
C GLU A 181 8.40 -6.63 -6.43
N CYS A 182 7.74 -7.72 -6.81
CA CYS A 182 6.73 -8.40 -6.00
C CYS A 182 7.16 -9.84 -5.68
N PHE A 183 6.88 -10.27 -4.46
CA PHE A 183 7.29 -11.57 -3.95
C PHE A 183 6.21 -12.22 -3.09
N TYR A 184 6.33 -13.52 -2.91
CA TYR A 184 5.78 -14.18 -1.73
C TYR A 184 6.85 -14.29 -0.65
N VAL A 185 6.45 -14.05 0.59
CA VAL A 185 7.26 -14.38 1.77
C VAL A 185 7.32 -15.90 1.89
N HIS A 186 8.51 -16.46 1.74
CA HIS A 186 8.75 -17.88 2.00
C HIS A 186 8.88 -18.14 3.50
N ASP A 187 9.63 -17.29 4.20
CA ASP A 187 9.87 -17.41 5.63
C ASP A 187 10.36 -16.10 6.26
N VAL A 188 10.23 -15.99 7.58
CA VAL A 188 10.62 -14.80 8.34
C VAL A 188 11.60 -15.16 9.46
N ASP A 189 12.70 -14.42 9.53
CA ASP A 189 13.63 -14.42 10.67
C ASP A 189 13.47 -13.10 11.41
N ALA A 190 12.49 -13.06 12.31
CA ALA A 190 12.16 -11.88 13.10
C ALA A 190 13.28 -11.51 14.09
N SER A 191 14.16 -12.44 14.46
CA SER A 191 15.27 -12.14 15.38
C SER A 191 16.37 -11.31 14.71
N ASN A 192 16.51 -11.42 13.38
CA ASN A 192 17.48 -10.67 12.60
C ASN A 192 16.82 -9.69 11.61
N ASN A 193 15.50 -9.51 11.69
CA ASN A 193 14.68 -8.74 10.75
C ASN A 193 14.95 -9.07 9.27
N ARG A 194 14.90 -10.37 8.93
CA ARG A 194 15.05 -10.82 7.55
C ARG A 194 13.78 -11.46 7.01
N ILE A 195 13.39 -11.05 5.81
CA ILE A 195 12.28 -11.63 5.06
C ILE A 195 12.86 -12.41 3.88
N TYR A 196 12.67 -13.73 3.89
CA TYR A 196 13.09 -14.60 2.81
C TYR A 196 11.98 -14.72 1.79
N VAL A 197 12.32 -14.56 0.52
CA VAL A 197 11.35 -14.39 -0.56
C VAL A 197 11.39 -15.56 -1.53
N ARG A 198 10.28 -15.76 -2.23
CA ARG A 198 10.18 -16.55 -3.46
C ARG A 198 9.41 -15.74 -4.50
N HIS A 199 9.67 -16.00 -5.78
CA HIS A 199 9.02 -15.25 -6.85
C HIS A 199 7.50 -15.44 -6.84
N PHE A 200 6.78 -14.51 -7.50
CA PHE A 200 5.33 -14.55 -7.60
C PHE A 200 4.83 -15.78 -8.39
N THR A 201 5.50 -16.13 -9.49
CA THR A 201 5.22 -17.35 -10.26
C THR A 201 6.50 -18.17 -10.46
N PRO A 202 7.03 -18.78 -9.39
CA PRO A 202 8.32 -19.46 -9.47
C PRO A 202 8.16 -20.82 -10.14
N PRO A 203 9.15 -21.28 -10.92
CA PRO A 203 9.41 -22.71 -11.04
C PRO A 203 9.42 -23.37 -9.65
N THR A 204 8.68 -24.47 -9.50
CA THR A 204 8.66 -25.26 -8.26
C THR A 204 8.79 -26.74 -8.54
N ALA A 205 9.34 -27.49 -7.58
CA ALA A 205 9.45 -28.94 -7.63
C ALA A 205 9.48 -29.53 -6.21
N VAL A 206 9.09 -30.79 -6.05
CA VAL A 206 9.10 -31.51 -4.76
C VAL A 206 10.40 -32.28 -4.60
N ILE A 207 11.01 -32.17 -3.42
CA ILE A 207 12.25 -32.86 -3.08
C ILE A 207 11.96 -34.32 -2.73
N GLN A 208 12.49 -35.25 -3.51
CA GLN A 208 12.33 -36.70 -3.31
C GLN A 208 13.39 -37.28 -2.38
N SER A 209 14.61 -36.76 -2.43
CA SER A 209 15.71 -37.20 -1.57
C SER A 209 16.80 -36.13 -1.45
N GLN A 210 17.62 -36.23 -0.40
CA GLN A 210 18.77 -35.35 -0.17
C GLN A 210 20.06 -36.15 0.05
N SER A 211 21.19 -35.57 -0.34
CA SER A 211 22.53 -35.89 0.16
C SER A 211 23.16 -34.61 0.72
N THR A 212 24.48 -34.60 0.98
CA THR A 212 25.17 -33.47 1.62
C THR A 212 24.93 -32.13 0.94
N ASN A 213 25.07 -32.06 -0.39
CA ASN A 213 24.93 -30.83 -1.18
C ASN A 213 24.12 -31.04 -2.46
N THR A 214 23.33 -32.11 -2.51
CA THR A 214 22.45 -32.42 -3.64
C THR A 214 21.05 -32.78 -3.17
N ILE A 215 20.07 -32.47 -4.01
CA ILE A 215 18.70 -32.97 -3.90
C ILE A 215 18.30 -33.66 -5.18
N THR A 216 17.45 -34.68 -5.07
CA THR A 216 16.72 -35.23 -6.22
C THR A 216 15.32 -34.64 -6.21
N LEU A 217 14.91 -34.00 -7.30
CA LEU A 217 13.58 -33.43 -7.49
C LEU A 217 12.67 -34.41 -8.25
N ASP A 218 11.35 -34.22 -8.15
CA ASP A 218 10.38 -34.87 -9.06
C ASP A 218 10.55 -34.35 -10.49
N ASP A 219 10.76 -33.05 -10.66
CA ASP A 219 11.08 -32.41 -11.94
C ASP A 219 12.12 -31.30 -11.78
N ALA A 220 13.39 -31.59 -12.11
CA ALA A 220 14.44 -30.56 -12.09
C ALA A 220 14.48 -29.72 -13.39
N SER A 221 13.71 -30.09 -14.42
CA SER A 221 13.75 -29.43 -15.74
C SER A 221 13.18 -28.01 -15.72
N VAL A 222 12.45 -27.65 -14.67
CA VAL A 222 11.93 -26.30 -14.43
C VAL A 222 13.00 -25.32 -13.95
N PHE A 223 14.16 -25.80 -13.46
CA PHE A 223 15.25 -24.97 -12.95
C PHE A 223 16.44 -24.85 -13.91
N ARG A 224 17.33 -23.88 -13.66
CA ARG A 224 18.57 -23.66 -14.41
C ARG A 224 19.76 -23.49 -13.47
N VAL A 225 20.96 -23.81 -13.96
CA VAL A 225 22.22 -23.49 -13.26
C VAL A 225 22.31 -21.97 -13.08
N GLY A 226 22.73 -21.53 -11.89
CA GLY A 226 22.76 -20.13 -11.46
C GLY A 226 21.48 -19.65 -10.78
N TYR A 227 20.37 -20.39 -10.86
CA TYR A 227 19.15 -20.01 -10.15
C TYR A 227 19.36 -20.07 -8.64
N LYS A 228 18.84 -19.05 -7.97
CA LYS A 228 18.67 -19.03 -6.52
C LYS A 228 17.37 -19.75 -6.20
N ILE A 229 17.42 -20.69 -5.26
CA ILE A 229 16.24 -21.41 -4.79
C ILE A 229 16.20 -21.41 -3.27
N ILE A 230 15.00 -21.63 -2.73
CA ILE A 230 14.78 -21.73 -1.29
C ILE A 230 13.83 -22.89 -0.98
N PHE A 231 14.13 -23.58 0.13
CA PHE A 231 13.29 -24.63 0.72
C PHE A 231 13.54 -24.72 2.22
N GLY A 232 12.55 -25.27 2.94
CA GLY A 232 12.55 -25.32 4.41
C GLY A 232 12.40 -23.95 5.07
N THR A 233 12.20 -23.94 6.38
CA THR A 233 11.93 -22.73 7.18
C THR A 233 12.64 -22.80 8.52
N GLY A 234 12.70 -21.68 9.25
CA GLY A 234 13.36 -21.57 10.55
C GLY A 234 14.83 -22.00 10.49
N SER A 235 15.23 -22.90 11.39
CA SER A 235 16.59 -23.47 11.42
C SER A 235 16.87 -24.46 10.28
N ASN A 236 15.86 -24.88 9.52
CA ASN A 236 15.95 -25.78 8.36
C ASN A 236 15.86 -24.99 7.03
N ARG A 237 16.07 -23.67 7.07
CA ARG A 237 15.98 -22.80 5.89
C ARG A 237 17.23 -22.94 5.04
N ASN A 238 17.05 -23.26 3.76
CA ASN A 238 18.15 -23.50 2.81
C ASN A 238 18.02 -22.58 1.58
N PRO A 239 18.52 -21.33 1.65
CA PRO A 239 18.66 -20.44 0.50
C PRO A 239 19.96 -20.77 -0.25
N LEU A 240 19.86 -21.38 -1.43
CA LEU A 240 21.01 -21.96 -2.15
C LEU A 240 21.02 -21.58 -3.63
N GLU A 241 22.20 -21.60 -4.24
CA GLU A 241 22.38 -21.42 -5.69
C GLU A 241 22.70 -22.76 -6.35
N ILE A 242 22.00 -23.04 -7.45
CA ILE A 242 22.23 -24.24 -8.27
C ILE A 242 23.55 -24.10 -9.02
N THR A 243 24.48 -25.01 -8.77
CA THR A 243 25.79 -25.04 -9.47
C THR A 243 25.85 -26.10 -10.58
N ALA A 244 25.03 -27.15 -10.51
CA ALA A 244 24.90 -28.13 -11.57
C ALA A 244 23.53 -28.84 -11.53
N ILE A 245 23.08 -29.33 -12.69
CA ILE A 245 21.89 -30.18 -12.84
C ILE A 245 22.27 -31.39 -13.68
N SER A 246 21.94 -32.60 -13.22
CA SER A 246 22.12 -33.84 -13.96
C SER A 246 20.88 -34.72 -13.80
N GLY A 247 20.06 -34.78 -14.86
CA GLY A 247 18.71 -35.34 -14.75
C GLY A 247 17.92 -34.60 -13.67
N ASN A 248 17.36 -35.34 -12.73
CA ASN A 248 16.61 -34.79 -11.60
C ASN A 248 17.48 -34.40 -10.39
N VAL A 249 18.79 -34.57 -10.47
CA VAL A 249 19.71 -34.24 -9.38
C VAL A 249 20.22 -32.81 -9.54
N VAL A 250 19.93 -31.99 -8.54
CA VAL A 250 20.41 -30.61 -8.42
C VAL A 250 21.55 -30.56 -7.42
N THR A 251 22.64 -29.89 -7.78
CA THR A 251 23.84 -29.72 -6.94
C THR A 251 23.98 -28.27 -6.51
N PHE A 252 24.40 -28.06 -5.25
CA PHE A 252 24.68 -26.76 -4.66
C PHE A 252 26.15 -26.62 -4.28
N GLY A 253 26.63 -25.38 -4.26
CA GLY A 253 27.97 -25.04 -3.78
C GLY A 253 28.11 -25.06 -2.24
N SER A 254 27.00 -25.25 -1.51
CA SER A 254 26.97 -25.30 -0.04
C SER A 254 26.14 -26.49 0.43
N ASN A 255 26.41 -26.94 1.66
CA ASN A 255 25.71 -28.08 2.23
C ASN A 255 24.26 -27.73 2.55
N ILE A 256 23.40 -28.72 2.39
CA ILE A 256 22.01 -28.68 2.83
C ILE A 256 21.99 -28.97 4.33
N THR A 257 21.18 -28.20 5.05
CA THR A 257 20.95 -28.37 6.48
C THR A 257 19.57 -29.00 6.73
N GLY A 258 19.46 -29.75 7.82
CA GLY A 258 18.22 -30.39 8.27
C GLY A 258 17.66 -31.46 7.32
N THR A 259 16.35 -31.69 7.40
CA THR A 259 15.63 -32.70 6.58
C THR A 259 14.71 -31.99 5.61
N VAL A 260 14.93 -32.21 4.32
CA VAL A 260 14.22 -31.49 3.25
C VAL A 260 13.41 -32.37 2.30
N THR A 261 13.48 -33.69 2.45
CA THR A 261 12.61 -34.62 1.70
C THR A 261 11.13 -34.30 1.95
N GLY A 262 10.35 -34.23 0.87
CA GLY A 262 8.92 -33.88 0.87
C GLY A 262 8.65 -32.37 0.85
N LEU A 263 9.67 -31.52 1.00
CA LEU A 263 9.50 -30.07 0.88
C LEU A 263 9.47 -29.64 -0.58
N THR A 264 8.82 -28.51 -0.85
CA THR A 264 8.85 -27.85 -2.15
C THR A 264 10.04 -26.90 -2.24
N ALA A 265 10.80 -27.00 -3.33
CA ALA A 265 11.81 -26.03 -3.72
C ALA A 265 11.17 -24.93 -4.58
N TYR A 266 11.43 -23.67 -4.25
CA TYR A 266 10.92 -22.51 -4.98
C TYR A 266 12.08 -21.69 -5.55
N MET A 267 11.92 -21.15 -6.76
CA MET A 267 12.79 -20.08 -7.25
C MET A 267 12.70 -18.84 -6.33
N SER A 268 13.87 -18.25 -6.06
CA SER A 268 14.09 -17.17 -5.10
C SER A 268 15.13 -16.18 -5.66
N GLY A 269 15.55 -15.23 -4.84
CA GLY A 269 16.52 -14.19 -5.19
C GLY A 269 15.84 -12.96 -5.78
N LEU A 270 16.36 -11.77 -5.48
CA LEU A 270 15.88 -10.53 -6.11
C LEU A 270 16.27 -10.51 -7.59
N GLU A 271 15.35 -10.16 -8.48
CA GLU A 271 15.61 -9.96 -9.90
C GLU A 271 16.25 -8.59 -10.17
N LYS A 272 16.04 -7.63 -9.25
CA LYS A 272 16.59 -6.28 -9.32
C LYS A 272 17.42 -5.92 -8.08
N GLY A 273 18.20 -4.86 -8.22
CA GLY A 273 18.88 -4.22 -7.09
C GLY A 273 17.95 -3.24 -6.39
N HIS A 274 18.01 -3.19 -5.06
CA HIS A 274 17.21 -2.29 -4.24
C HIS A 274 18.11 -1.42 -3.38
N THR A 275 17.85 -0.12 -3.37
CA THR A 275 18.54 0.83 -2.50
C THR A 275 18.03 0.75 -1.07
N ASP A 276 18.81 1.28 -0.14
CA ASP A 276 18.43 1.43 1.26
C ASP A 276 17.14 2.27 1.42
N ASN A 277 16.38 2.04 2.51
CA ASN A 277 15.11 2.69 2.85
C ASN A 277 13.96 2.54 1.85
N ARG A 278 14.09 1.67 0.84
CA ARG A 278 12.96 1.30 -0.02
C ARG A 278 11.83 0.70 0.81
N GLN A 279 10.58 1.04 0.48
CA GLN A 279 9.42 0.56 1.23
C GLN A 279 9.15 -0.90 0.90
N VAL A 280 8.74 -1.66 1.92
CA VAL A 280 8.29 -3.04 1.82
C VAL A 280 6.88 -3.11 2.38
N ARG A 281 5.91 -3.39 1.51
CA ARG A 281 4.49 -3.42 1.86
C ARG A 281 3.92 -4.81 1.67
N ARG A 282 3.00 -5.20 2.56
CA ARG A 282 2.15 -6.35 2.32
C ARG A 282 0.98 -5.99 1.41
N LEU A 283 0.85 -6.71 0.31
CA LEU A 283 -0.24 -6.57 -0.66
C LEU A 283 -1.41 -7.50 -0.37
N ALA A 284 -1.12 -8.72 0.08
CA ALA A 284 -2.14 -9.71 0.38
C ALA A 284 -1.69 -10.69 1.46
N SER A 285 -2.66 -11.26 2.17
CA SER A 285 -2.49 -12.39 3.07
C SER A 285 -3.06 -13.65 2.46
N VAL A 286 -2.43 -14.80 2.76
CA VAL A 286 -2.87 -16.09 2.21
C VAL A 286 -3.95 -16.71 3.09
N ILE A 287 -4.92 -17.36 2.45
CA ILE A 287 -5.90 -18.21 3.11
C ILE A 287 -5.23 -19.52 3.50
N THR A 288 -5.29 -19.88 4.78
CA THR A 288 -4.64 -21.08 5.33
C THR A 288 -5.59 -22.27 5.44
N THR A 289 -6.89 -22.08 5.18
CA THR A 289 -7.90 -23.12 5.27
C THR A 289 -8.78 -23.09 4.04
N ASN A 290 -8.74 -24.19 3.28
CA ASN A 290 -9.54 -24.32 2.07
C ASN A 290 -11.02 -24.21 2.40
N ILE A 291 -11.74 -23.47 1.57
CA ILE A 291 -13.19 -23.47 1.54
C ILE A 291 -13.60 -24.71 0.74
N ALA A 292 -14.43 -25.57 1.34
CA ALA A 292 -14.78 -26.88 0.76
C ALA A 292 -16.27 -26.99 0.36
N ALA A 293 -17.10 -26.02 0.75
CA ALA A 293 -18.53 -25.98 0.46
C ALA A 293 -19.08 -24.54 0.54
N ASN A 294 -20.28 -24.33 0.00
CA ASN A 294 -21.01 -23.05 0.03
C ASN A 294 -21.71 -22.82 1.39
N ASP A 295 -21.02 -23.03 2.50
CA ASP A 295 -21.62 -23.07 3.86
C ASP A 295 -20.92 -22.18 4.89
N THR A 296 -19.85 -21.49 4.50
CA THR A 296 -19.08 -20.61 5.39
C THR A 296 -19.05 -19.18 4.90
N ASN A 297 -19.07 -18.23 5.85
CA ASN A 297 -18.74 -16.82 5.63
C ASN A 297 -17.46 -16.44 6.39
N GLN A 298 -16.62 -17.43 6.71
CA GLN A 298 -15.37 -17.25 7.43
C GLN A 298 -14.18 -17.65 6.58
N ILE A 299 -13.14 -16.82 6.64
CA ILE A 299 -11.80 -17.13 6.12
C ILE A 299 -10.79 -17.10 7.26
N VAL A 300 -9.81 -17.99 7.17
CA VAL A 300 -8.66 -18.00 8.08
C VAL A 300 -7.44 -17.56 7.30
N LEU A 301 -6.82 -16.46 7.73
CA LEU A 301 -5.62 -15.91 7.11
C LEU A 301 -4.37 -16.37 7.85
N ASN A 302 -3.22 -16.34 7.18
CA ASN A 302 -1.91 -16.49 7.84
C ASN A 302 -1.64 -15.34 8.82
N ASN A 303 -2.09 -14.12 8.50
CA ASN A 303 -1.95 -12.95 9.36
C ASN A 303 -3.03 -11.90 9.05
N ALA A 304 -3.98 -11.72 9.97
CA ALA A 304 -5.06 -10.74 9.83
C ALA A 304 -4.82 -9.43 10.61
N ALA A 305 -3.59 -9.09 10.99
CA ALA A 305 -3.33 -8.01 11.95
C ALA A 305 -3.83 -6.61 11.52
N ASP A 306 -3.80 -6.29 10.22
CA ASP A 306 -4.28 -5.02 9.63
C ASP A 306 -5.75 -5.01 9.23
N TYR A 307 -6.48 -6.11 9.41
CA TYR A 307 -7.93 -6.16 9.12
C TYR A 307 -8.76 -5.73 10.32
N SER A 308 -9.85 -5.01 10.06
CA SER A 308 -10.81 -4.51 11.04
C SER A 308 -12.25 -4.71 10.57
N THR A 309 -13.20 -4.71 11.49
CA THR A 309 -14.63 -4.70 11.15
C THR A 309 -14.97 -3.42 10.38
N GLY A 310 -15.68 -3.56 9.27
CA GLY A 310 -16.01 -2.49 8.34
C GLY A 310 -15.06 -2.41 7.13
N ASP A 311 -13.91 -3.08 7.17
CA ASP A 311 -13.01 -3.13 6.01
C ASP A 311 -13.66 -3.91 4.87
N VAL A 312 -13.35 -3.50 3.64
CA VAL A 312 -13.76 -4.19 2.42
C VAL A 312 -12.54 -4.88 1.83
N LEU A 313 -12.65 -6.20 1.63
CA LEU A 313 -11.60 -7.01 1.01
C LEU A 313 -12.06 -7.59 -0.32
N ALA A 314 -11.11 -7.83 -1.20
CA ALA A 314 -11.31 -8.63 -2.40
C ALA A 314 -10.93 -10.08 -2.11
N LEU A 315 -11.83 -11.01 -2.40
CA LEU A 315 -11.60 -12.45 -2.31
C LEU A 315 -11.85 -13.07 -3.68
N GLU A 316 -10.77 -13.51 -4.33
CA GLU A 316 -10.83 -14.22 -5.61
C GLU A 316 -10.87 -15.72 -5.38
N ILE A 317 -11.80 -16.39 -6.08
CA ILE A 317 -11.99 -17.85 -6.00
C ILE A 317 -11.24 -18.47 -7.18
N TRP A 318 -10.19 -19.21 -6.87
CA TRP A 318 -9.47 -20.02 -7.84
C TRP A 318 -9.91 -21.48 -7.74
N ASP A 319 -10.24 -22.11 -8.86
CA ASP A 319 -10.36 -23.57 -8.96
C ASP A 319 -9.30 -24.14 -9.90
N ASP A 320 -8.70 -25.26 -9.50
CA ASP A 320 -7.70 -25.98 -10.32
C ASP A 320 -8.35 -26.84 -11.42
N THR A 321 -9.68 -26.79 -11.56
CA THR A 321 -10.40 -27.56 -12.57
C THR A 321 -10.40 -26.87 -13.94
N GLY A 322 -9.92 -25.63 -14.03
CA GLY A 322 -9.94 -24.86 -15.27
C GLY A 322 -11.36 -24.48 -15.69
N ASP A 323 -12.33 -24.58 -14.78
CA ASP A 323 -13.73 -24.26 -15.05
C ASP A 323 -13.90 -22.74 -15.23
N ASN A 324 -12.98 -21.93 -14.69
CA ASN A 324 -12.89 -20.48 -14.86
C ASN A 324 -12.41 -20.08 -16.27
N VAL A 325 -13.14 -20.45 -17.32
CA VAL A 325 -12.82 -20.05 -18.69
C VAL A 325 -13.23 -18.59 -18.92
N TYR A 326 -12.23 -17.70 -18.88
CA TYR A 326 -12.38 -16.29 -19.19
C TYR A 326 -12.70 -16.09 -20.68
N THR A 327 -13.99 -15.90 -21.01
CA THR A 327 -14.39 -15.43 -22.35
C THR A 327 -14.73 -13.94 -22.24
N SER A 328 -14.00 -13.05 -22.92
CA SER A 328 -14.29 -11.60 -22.89
C SER A 328 -15.58 -11.27 -23.65
N GLY A 329 -16.46 -10.44 -23.08
CA GLY A 329 -17.61 -9.86 -23.78
C GLY A 329 -18.89 -10.71 -23.86
N SER A 330 -18.99 -11.79 -23.07
CA SER A 330 -20.19 -12.61 -22.93
C SER A 330 -21.07 -12.09 -21.77
N GLU A 331 -22.38 -12.27 -21.85
CA GLU A 331 -23.25 -12.04 -20.67
C GLU A 331 -23.08 -13.13 -19.60
N ASN A 332 -22.51 -14.28 -19.99
CA ASN A 332 -22.06 -15.36 -19.11
C ASN A 332 -20.58 -15.20 -18.73
N SER A 333 -19.97 -14.04 -18.99
CA SER A 333 -18.62 -13.71 -18.55
C SER A 333 -18.59 -13.61 -17.03
N ARG A 334 -17.88 -14.55 -16.39
CA ARG A 334 -17.55 -14.60 -14.95
C ARG A 334 -16.83 -13.36 -14.38
N TRP A 335 -16.64 -12.31 -15.18
CA TRP A 335 -16.14 -11.00 -14.76
C TRP A 335 -17.10 -10.24 -13.81
N ARG A 336 -18.28 -10.79 -13.53
CA ARG A 336 -19.31 -10.17 -12.67
C ARG A 336 -19.41 -10.78 -11.27
N HIS A 337 -18.48 -11.66 -10.86
CA HIS A 337 -18.47 -12.08 -9.46
C HIS A 337 -18.25 -10.86 -8.58
N ASN A 338 -19.19 -10.64 -7.66
CA ASN A 338 -18.94 -9.74 -6.56
C ASN A 338 -17.82 -10.39 -5.73
N ILE A 339 -16.60 -9.92 -5.88
CA ILE A 339 -15.42 -10.37 -5.11
C ILE A 339 -15.21 -9.51 -3.87
N LEU A 340 -15.99 -8.44 -3.70
CA LEU A 340 -15.90 -7.55 -2.56
C LEU A 340 -16.74 -8.10 -1.40
N TYR A 341 -16.11 -8.16 -0.24
CA TYR A 341 -16.72 -8.61 1.01
C TYR A 341 -16.43 -7.61 2.11
N THR A 342 -17.44 -7.29 2.90
CA THR A 342 -17.25 -6.46 4.09
C THR A 342 -16.95 -7.35 5.29
N VAL A 343 -15.90 -7.03 6.04
CA VAL A 343 -15.58 -7.72 7.29
C VAL A 343 -16.61 -7.33 8.35
N THR A 344 -17.37 -8.29 8.83
CA THR A 344 -18.39 -8.11 9.89
C THR A 344 -17.90 -8.54 11.27
N GLY A 345 -16.80 -9.30 11.34
CA GLY A 345 -16.18 -9.70 12.60
C GLY A 345 -14.76 -10.22 12.43
N LYS A 346 -13.97 -10.17 13.51
CA LYS A 346 -12.59 -10.67 13.56
C LYS A 346 -12.34 -11.38 14.88
N SER A 347 -11.74 -12.56 14.82
CA SER A 347 -11.25 -13.30 15.98
C SER A 347 -9.88 -13.89 15.66
N GLY A 348 -8.82 -13.27 16.20
CA GLY A 348 -7.45 -13.60 15.80
C GLY A 348 -7.25 -13.42 14.29
N ASN A 349 -6.86 -14.50 13.62
CA ASN A 349 -6.68 -14.55 12.17
C ASN A 349 -7.94 -14.95 11.37
N THR A 350 -9.05 -15.23 12.05
CA THR A 350 -10.32 -15.57 11.40
C THR A 350 -11.12 -14.29 11.16
N LEU A 351 -11.47 -14.04 9.90
CA LEU A 351 -12.40 -12.98 9.50
C LEU A 351 -13.76 -13.58 9.21
N THR A 352 -14.82 -12.93 9.68
CA THR A 352 -16.20 -13.17 9.26
C THR A 352 -16.60 -12.08 8.28
N VAL A 353 -17.16 -12.47 7.14
CA VAL A 353 -17.62 -11.55 6.10
C VAL A 353 -19.15 -11.49 6.01
N ASP A 354 -19.65 -10.48 5.31
CA ASP A 354 -21.08 -10.12 5.19
C ASP A 354 -21.96 -11.13 4.45
N ARG A 355 -21.39 -12.12 3.77
CA ARG A 355 -22.12 -13.17 3.06
C ARG A 355 -21.33 -14.46 2.92
N THR A 356 -22.03 -15.54 2.61
CA THR A 356 -21.43 -16.84 2.33
C THR A 356 -20.44 -16.74 1.17
N ILE A 357 -19.30 -17.41 1.31
CA ILE A 357 -18.27 -17.48 0.29
C ILE A 357 -18.57 -18.69 -0.59
N PRO A 358 -18.66 -18.50 -1.91
CA PRO A 358 -18.82 -19.62 -2.82
C PRO A 358 -17.56 -20.52 -2.81
N TYR A 359 -17.78 -21.82 -2.82
CA TYR A 359 -16.78 -22.85 -3.09
C TYR A 359 -16.31 -22.83 -4.56
N LYS A 360 -17.21 -22.46 -5.48
CA LYS A 360 -16.92 -22.29 -6.91
C LYS A 360 -17.48 -20.97 -7.41
N SER A 361 -16.77 -20.34 -8.33
CA SER A 361 -17.32 -19.21 -9.09
C SER A 361 -18.40 -19.76 -10.05
N ASP A 362 -19.59 -19.18 -10.00
CA ASP A 362 -20.76 -19.56 -10.81
C ASP A 362 -20.66 -19.12 -12.28
#